data_AF-A0A9E5HDP3-F1
#
_entry.id   AF-A0A9E5HDP3-F1
#
_cell.length_a   1.000
_cell.length_b   1.000
_cell.length_c   1.000
_cell.angle_alpha   90.00
_cell.angle_beta   90.00
_cell.angle_gamma   90.00
#
_symmetry.space_group_name_H-M   'P 1'
#
loop_
_entity.id
_entity.type
_entity.pdbx_description
1 polymer ?
#
loop_
_entity_poly.entity_id
_entity_poly.type
_entity_poly.pdbx_seq_one_letter_code
_entity_poly.pdbx_strand_id
1 'polypeptide(L)'
;MLRRLYHDQPESFAFTPANQAWAPAIEGVAEMLGIAYIRALEVATFYFMFQLQPVGSVAHVQVCGTLSCMICGAEDLIGVCKEKIADKAHDVSADGMFSWEEVECLGSCSNAPMVQIGKDYYEDLTAEKFAWILDELAAGRVPTPGPQNGRYAAEPLGGLTSLGEFDSGKTKYNASAQLASDIGDTVKRIDGTEVPLITPWVKSEKSAAKTSAPKAKAAAKPKAAPKSDEKATVAAKKPRTMKAPRKAGADDLKLIKGVGPKLEKLLNTLGFYHFDQIAKWSAEELSWVDENLEGFKGRASRDEWVSQANTLAKGEMTEFSSRVSKGDVY
;
A
#
# COMPACT_ATOMS: atom_id res chain seq x y z
N MET A 1 3.46 16.79 13.04
CA MET A 1 4.82 16.83 13.58
C MET A 1 5.45 15.46 13.34
N LEU A 2 6.23 15.29 12.26
CA LEU A 2 7.03 14.08 12.08
C LEU A 2 8.24 14.19 13.01
N ARG A 3 8.26 13.36 14.07
CA ARG A 3 9.39 13.29 14.99
C ARG A 3 10.57 12.70 14.20
N ARG A 4 11.67 13.46 14.07
CA ARG A 4 12.91 12.99 13.43
C ARG A 4 13.46 11.82 14.26
N LEU A 5 13.42 10.61 13.71
CA LEU A 5 13.84 9.38 14.40
C LEU A 5 15.34 9.03 14.17
N TYR A 6 16.08 9.77 13.35
CA TYR A 6 17.51 9.53 13.09
C TYR A 6 18.30 10.84 12.95
N HIS A 7 19.59 10.81 13.32
CA HIS A 7 20.47 11.99 13.33
C HIS A 7 20.86 12.48 11.92
N ASP A 8 21.00 11.55 10.97
CA ASP A 8 21.20 11.85 9.55
C ASP A 8 19.99 11.32 8.77
N GLN A 9 19.23 12.23 8.16
CA GLN A 9 18.19 11.87 7.18
C GLN A 9 18.72 12.15 5.78
N PRO A 10 18.55 11.21 4.83
CA PRO A 10 18.95 11.46 3.45
C PRO A 10 18.18 12.64 2.87
N GLU A 11 18.83 13.44 2.02
CA GLU A 11 18.24 14.64 1.41
C GLU A 11 17.00 14.35 0.54
N SER A 12 16.84 13.09 0.12
CA SER A 12 15.66 12.59 -0.58
C SER A 12 15.25 11.23 -0.01
N PHE A 13 13.95 10.92 -0.08
CA PHE A 13 13.46 9.56 0.16
C PHE A 13 13.89 8.69 -1.03
N ALA A 14 15.15 8.26 -1.02
CA ALA A 14 15.64 7.32 -2.00
C ALA A 14 15.15 5.93 -1.60
N PHE A 15 14.32 5.31 -2.45
CA PHE A 15 14.01 3.90 -2.29
C PHE A 15 15.31 3.10 -2.30
N THR A 16 15.53 2.31 -1.26
CA THR A 16 16.55 1.27 -1.32
C THR A 16 16.17 0.25 -2.40
N PRO A 17 17.10 -0.56 -2.90
CA PRO A 17 16.76 -1.66 -3.81
C PRO A 17 15.64 -2.57 -3.26
N ALA A 18 15.58 -2.75 -1.93
CA ALA A 18 14.51 -3.49 -1.28
C ALA A 18 13.15 -2.80 -1.41
N ASN A 19 13.10 -1.47 -1.30
CA ASN A 19 11.84 -0.73 -1.41
C ASN A 19 11.33 -0.61 -2.85
N GLN A 20 12.22 -0.62 -3.84
CA GLN A 20 11.84 -0.63 -5.25
C GLN A 20 11.05 -1.89 -5.67
N ALA A 21 11.11 -2.98 -4.89
CA ALA A 21 10.37 -4.19 -5.17
C ALA A 21 8.85 -4.04 -5.01
N TRP A 22 8.39 -3.15 -4.12
CA TRP A 22 6.98 -2.95 -3.80
C TRP A 22 6.45 -1.54 -4.11
N ALA A 23 7.32 -0.53 -4.17
CA ALA A 23 6.93 0.85 -4.43
C ALA A 23 6.13 1.04 -5.73
N PRO A 24 6.51 0.42 -6.88
CA PRO A 24 5.78 0.59 -8.13
C PRO A 24 4.32 0.11 -8.06
N ALA A 25 4.02 -0.92 -7.26
CA ALA A 25 2.66 -1.41 -7.09
C ALA A 25 1.80 -0.37 -6.33
N ILE A 26 2.35 0.23 -5.28
CA ILE A 26 1.67 1.27 -4.49
C ILE A 26 1.50 2.55 -5.31
N GLU A 27 2.52 2.95 -6.06
CA GLU A 27 2.46 4.10 -6.97
C GLU A 27 1.42 3.88 -8.08
N GLY A 28 1.34 2.69 -8.66
CA GLY A 28 0.31 2.35 -9.63
C GLY A 28 -1.11 2.47 -9.07
N VAL A 29 -1.34 2.05 -7.82
CA VAL A 29 -2.63 2.25 -7.15
C VAL A 29 -2.91 3.74 -6.92
N ALA A 30 -1.91 4.52 -6.54
CA ALA A 30 -2.05 5.96 -6.36
C ALA A 30 -2.42 6.67 -7.67
N GLU A 31 -1.83 6.26 -8.80
CA GLU A 31 -2.19 6.76 -10.14
C GLU A 31 -3.63 6.40 -10.51
N MET A 32 -4.04 5.14 -10.31
CA MET A 32 -5.41 4.69 -10.59
C MET A 32 -6.46 5.50 -9.83
N LEU A 33 -6.14 5.93 -8.60
CA LEU A 33 -7.02 6.70 -7.73
C LEU A 33 -6.85 8.22 -7.88
N GLY A 34 -5.86 8.69 -8.65
CA GLY A 34 -5.56 10.11 -8.80
C GLY A 34 -5.11 10.80 -7.51
N ILE A 35 -4.40 10.08 -6.64
CA ILE A 35 -3.88 10.60 -5.35
C ILE A 35 -2.36 10.73 -5.36
N ALA A 36 -1.82 11.59 -4.49
CA ALA A 36 -0.39 11.73 -4.33
C ALA A 36 0.25 10.46 -3.77
N TYR A 37 1.39 10.01 -4.34
CA TYR A 37 2.08 8.77 -3.94
C TYR A 37 2.36 8.70 -2.43
N ILE A 38 2.72 9.82 -1.82
CA ILE A 38 2.99 9.88 -0.37
C ILE A 38 1.78 9.44 0.47
N ARG A 39 0.53 9.68 0.02
CA ARG A 39 -0.67 9.25 0.75
C ARG A 39 -0.82 7.73 0.69
N ALA A 40 -0.53 7.12 -0.46
CA ALA A 40 -0.57 5.67 -0.61
C ALA A 40 0.55 5.00 0.20
N LEU A 41 1.75 5.58 0.21
CA LEU A 41 2.89 5.13 1.01
C LEU A 41 2.62 5.26 2.52
N GLU A 42 2.03 6.37 2.98
CA GLU A 42 1.60 6.54 4.38
C GLU A 42 0.63 5.44 4.80
N VAL A 43 -0.37 5.11 3.97
CA VAL A 43 -1.32 4.01 4.26
C VAL A 43 -0.59 2.67 4.30
N ALA A 44 0.22 2.37 3.28
CA ALA A 44 0.92 1.10 3.19
C ALA A 44 1.92 0.87 4.34
N THR A 45 2.54 1.94 4.83
CA THR A 45 3.48 1.87 5.96
C THR A 45 2.78 1.94 7.33
N PHE A 46 1.57 2.48 7.39
CA PHE A 46 0.79 2.56 8.63
C PHE A 46 0.09 1.25 8.96
N TYR A 47 -0.48 0.56 7.95
CA TYR A 47 -1.19 -0.70 8.15
C TYR A 47 -0.25 -1.89 7.96
N PHE A 48 0.04 -2.60 9.05
CA PHE A 48 0.96 -3.75 9.07
C PHE A 48 0.52 -4.95 8.21
N MET A 49 -0.75 -4.99 7.78
CA MET A 49 -1.24 -6.03 6.86
C MET A 49 -0.58 -5.95 5.47
N PHE A 50 -0.04 -4.78 5.09
CA PHE A 50 0.75 -4.65 3.87
C PHE A 50 2.16 -5.19 4.11
N GLN A 51 2.45 -6.34 3.52
CA GLN A 51 3.75 -6.98 3.61
C GLN A 51 4.76 -6.27 2.70
N LEU A 52 5.51 -5.32 3.28
CA LEU A 52 6.56 -4.54 2.58
C LEU A 52 7.93 -5.25 2.55
N GLN A 53 8.01 -6.46 3.11
CA GLN A 53 9.17 -7.35 3.04
C GLN A 53 8.75 -8.70 2.43
N PRO A 54 9.68 -9.45 1.81
CA PRO A 54 9.38 -10.79 1.32
C PRO A 54 8.90 -11.71 2.45
N VAL A 55 7.85 -12.47 2.17
CA VAL A 55 7.25 -13.45 3.08
C VAL A 55 7.23 -14.83 2.40
N GLY A 56 7.19 -15.90 3.21
CA GLY A 56 7.27 -17.29 2.75
C GLY A 56 6.29 -17.61 1.63
N SER A 57 6.78 -18.27 0.58
CA SER A 57 6.02 -18.51 -0.67
C SER A 57 4.75 -19.34 -0.47
N VAL A 58 4.75 -20.26 0.51
CA VAL A 58 3.60 -21.10 0.86
C VAL A 58 2.73 -20.39 1.89
N ALA A 59 3.32 -19.95 3.00
CA ALA A 59 2.54 -19.37 4.09
C ALA A 59 3.33 -18.31 4.87
N HIS A 60 2.62 -17.27 5.26
CA HIS A 60 3.05 -16.33 6.30
C HIS A 60 2.18 -16.57 7.53
N VAL A 61 2.82 -16.95 8.64
CA VAL A 61 2.15 -17.33 9.89
C VAL A 61 2.13 -16.15 10.84
N GLN A 62 0.95 -15.76 11.28
CA GLN A 62 0.75 -14.68 12.26
C GLN A 62 0.24 -15.29 13.56
N VAL A 63 1.09 -15.34 14.58
CA VAL A 63 0.78 -15.94 15.89
C VAL A 63 0.26 -14.86 16.82
N CYS A 64 -0.94 -15.03 17.39
CA CYS A 64 -1.47 -14.10 18.38
C CYS A 64 -0.71 -14.25 19.71
N GLY A 65 0.10 -13.25 20.07
CA GLY A 65 0.88 -13.21 21.32
C GLY A 65 0.16 -12.59 22.51
N THR A 66 -1.07 -12.09 22.33
CA THR A 66 -1.76 -11.31 23.38
C THR A 66 -2.32 -12.15 24.53
N LEU A 67 -2.66 -11.48 25.63
CA LEU A 67 -2.97 -12.07 26.94
C LEU A 67 -3.78 -13.36 26.92
N SER A 68 -4.91 -13.42 26.20
CA SER A 68 -5.74 -14.62 26.15
C SER A 68 -5.02 -15.81 25.51
N CYS A 69 -4.32 -15.58 24.40
CA CYS A 69 -3.52 -16.62 23.74
C CYS A 69 -2.26 -16.96 24.54
N MET A 70 -1.61 -15.98 25.16
CA MET A 70 -0.47 -16.18 26.07
C MET A 70 -0.83 -17.14 27.22
N ILE A 71 -1.95 -16.89 27.93
CA ILE A 71 -2.42 -17.76 29.02
C ILE A 71 -2.72 -19.18 28.53
N CYS A 72 -3.16 -19.33 27.28
CA CYS A 72 -3.52 -20.60 26.67
C CYS A 72 -2.36 -21.30 25.94
N GLY A 73 -1.12 -20.80 26.02
CA GLY A 73 0.06 -21.47 25.47
C GLY A 73 0.55 -20.94 24.11
N ALA A 74 0.31 -19.68 23.76
CA ALA A 74 0.85 -19.08 22.54
C ALA A 74 2.39 -19.14 22.44
N GLU A 75 3.10 -19.11 23.57
CA GLU A 75 4.56 -19.24 23.60
C GLU A 75 5.03 -20.58 23.06
N ASP A 76 4.27 -21.66 23.26
CA ASP A 76 4.57 -22.98 22.68
C ASP A 76 4.43 -22.94 21.15
N LEU A 77 3.45 -22.19 20.62
CA LEU A 77 3.28 -22.00 19.18
C LEU A 77 4.44 -21.17 18.60
N ILE A 78 4.89 -20.13 19.31
CA ILE A 78 6.09 -19.37 18.94
C ILE A 78 7.32 -20.28 18.94
N GLY A 79 7.43 -21.20 19.90
CA GLY A 79 8.48 -22.23 19.93
C GLY A 79 8.51 -23.08 18.66
N VAL A 80 7.35 -23.55 18.20
CA VAL A 80 7.22 -24.28 16.92
C VAL A 80 7.64 -23.42 15.73
N CYS A 81 7.26 -22.15 15.68
CA CYS A 81 7.70 -21.24 14.62
C CYS A 81 9.22 -21.08 14.59
N LYS A 82 9.86 -20.94 15.76
CA LYS A 82 11.32 -20.83 15.87
C LYS A 82 12.04 -22.08 15.38
N GLU A 83 11.50 -23.24 15.69
CA GLU A 83 12.08 -24.53 15.31
C GLU A 83 11.89 -24.83 13.82
N LYS A 84 10.68 -24.66 13.29
CA LYS A 84 10.32 -25.10 11.93
C LYS A 84 10.46 -24.03 10.84
N ILE A 85 10.43 -22.75 11.19
CA ILE A 85 10.43 -21.65 10.22
C ILE A 85 11.73 -20.87 10.29
N ALA A 86 11.94 -20.09 11.36
CA ALA A 86 13.13 -19.28 11.56
C ALA A 86 13.25 -18.82 13.02
N ASP A 87 14.47 -18.71 13.57
CA ASP A 87 14.69 -18.27 14.96
C ASP A 87 14.12 -16.87 15.26
N LYS A 88 14.17 -15.97 14.27
CA LYS A 88 13.66 -14.59 14.39
C LYS A 88 12.36 -14.43 13.64
N ALA A 89 11.45 -13.65 14.23
CA ALA A 89 10.25 -13.18 13.55
C ALA A 89 10.63 -12.36 12.31
N HIS A 90 9.77 -12.41 11.30
CA HIS A 90 9.87 -11.81 9.96
C HIS A 90 10.96 -12.39 9.05
N ASP A 91 11.84 -13.27 9.55
CA ASP A 91 12.78 -13.98 8.69
C ASP A 91 12.04 -15.06 7.89
N VAL A 92 12.46 -15.23 6.63
CA VAL A 92 11.97 -16.30 5.76
C VAL A 92 12.79 -17.56 6.03
N SER A 93 12.13 -18.72 6.08
CA SER A 93 12.77 -20.02 6.25
C SER A 93 13.80 -20.30 5.16
N ALA A 94 14.77 -21.16 5.45
CA ALA A 94 15.88 -21.46 4.54
C ALA A 94 15.43 -22.03 3.19
N ASP A 95 14.28 -22.72 3.16
CA ASP A 95 13.65 -23.25 1.95
C ASP A 95 12.75 -22.23 1.21
N GLY A 96 12.57 -21.03 1.77
CA GLY A 96 11.74 -19.97 1.20
C GLY A 96 10.22 -20.22 1.33
N MET A 97 9.80 -21.28 2.02
CA MET A 97 8.39 -21.70 2.06
C MET A 97 7.58 -20.93 3.10
N PHE A 98 8.17 -20.62 4.24
CA PHE A 98 7.48 -20.08 5.39
C PHE A 98 8.13 -18.79 5.90
N SER A 99 7.34 -17.93 6.51
CA SER A 99 7.81 -16.88 7.42
C SER A 99 6.80 -16.71 8.54
N TRP A 100 7.21 -16.16 9.67
CA TRP A 100 6.29 -15.98 10.80
C TRP A 100 6.49 -14.63 11.48
N GLU A 101 5.44 -14.16 12.16
CA GLU A 101 5.50 -13.01 13.04
C GLU A 101 4.58 -13.20 14.24
N GLU A 102 4.94 -12.56 15.36
CA GLU A 102 4.02 -12.39 16.47
C GLU A 102 3.17 -11.15 16.21
N VAL A 103 1.86 -11.29 16.35
CA VAL A 103 0.89 -10.22 16.15
C VAL A 103 0.07 -9.97 17.42
N GLU A 104 -0.54 -8.79 17.43
CA GLU A 104 -1.53 -8.40 18.42
C GLU A 104 -2.83 -9.22 18.28
N CYS A 105 -3.84 -8.87 19.08
CA CYS A 105 -5.07 -9.62 19.19
C CYS A 105 -5.79 -9.77 17.84
N LEU A 106 -5.99 -11.03 17.43
CA LEU A 106 -6.75 -11.42 16.22
C LEU A 106 -8.24 -11.64 16.51
N GLY A 107 -8.72 -11.35 17.73
CA GLY A 107 -10.14 -11.35 18.05
C GLY A 107 -10.81 -12.72 18.19
N SER A 108 -10.06 -13.83 18.18
CA SER A 108 -10.58 -15.19 18.43
C SER A 108 -10.28 -15.69 19.85
N CYS A 109 -10.57 -14.85 20.86
CA CYS A 109 -10.16 -15.09 22.24
C CYS A 109 -10.85 -16.32 22.89
N SER A 110 -12.08 -16.65 22.47
CA SER A 110 -12.77 -17.87 22.90
C SER A 110 -12.11 -19.14 22.38
N ASN A 111 -11.22 -18.99 21.38
CA ASN A 111 -10.54 -20.06 20.69
C ASN A 111 -9.02 -19.97 20.73
N ALA A 112 -8.52 -19.29 21.75
CA ALA A 112 -7.12 -19.29 22.11
C ALA A 112 -6.59 -20.71 22.43
N PRO A 113 -5.31 -21.01 22.13
CA PRO A 113 -4.39 -20.18 21.34
C PRO A 113 -4.62 -20.41 19.83
N MET A 114 -4.29 -19.41 19.02
CA MET A 114 -4.59 -19.43 17.58
C MET A 114 -3.52 -18.75 16.74
N VAL A 115 -3.48 -19.13 15.47
CA VAL A 115 -2.67 -18.46 14.43
C VAL A 115 -3.56 -18.11 13.25
N GLN A 116 -3.19 -17.05 12.54
CA GLN A 116 -3.71 -16.73 11.22
C GLN A 116 -2.68 -17.09 10.15
N ILE A 117 -3.11 -17.81 9.12
CA ILE A 117 -2.29 -18.11 7.95
C ILE A 117 -3.04 -17.65 6.71
N GLY A 118 -2.52 -16.61 6.06
CA GLY A 118 -3.26 -15.90 5.02
C GLY A 118 -4.53 -15.25 5.61
N LYS A 119 -5.71 -15.70 5.17
CA LYS A 119 -7.00 -15.22 5.66
C LYS A 119 -7.65 -16.16 6.69
N ASP A 120 -7.05 -17.32 6.92
CA ASP A 120 -7.69 -18.43 7.62
C ASP A 120 -7.19 -18.51 9.07
N TYR A 121 -8.11 -18.73 10.00
CA TYR A 121 -7.80 -18.94 11.42
C TYR A 121 -7.67 -20.42 11.71
N TYR A 122 -6.62 -20.78 12.44
CA TYR A 122 -6.43 -22.10 13.02
C TYR A 122 -6.38 -21.93 14.53
N GLU A 123 -7.31 -22.56 15.22
CA GLU A 123 -7.67 -22.24 16.59
C GLU A 123 -7.61 -23.47 17.49
N ASP A 124 -7.65 -23.27 18.81
CA ASP A 124 -7.48 -24.35 19.81
C ASP A 124 -6.22 -25.17 19.58
N LEU A 125 -5.13 -24.49 19.23
CA LEU A 125 -3.92 -25.15 18.81
C LEU A 125 -3.14 -25.70 20.00
N THR A 126 -2.58 -26.89 19.79
CA THR A 126 -1.44 -27.39 20.55
C THR A 126 -0.18 -27.25 19.70
N ALA A 127 1.00 -27.26 20.31
CA ALA A 127 2.27 -27.27 19.59
C ALA A 127 2.34 -28.41 18.56
N GLU A 128 1.92 -29.63 18.94
CA GLU A 128 1.87 -30.80 18.07
C GLU A 128 0.96 -30.58 16.86
N LYS A 129 -0.25 -30.05 17.10
CA LYS A 129 -1.23 -29.85 16.04
C LYS A 129 -0.82 -28.73 15.10
N PHE A 130 -0.20 -27.67 15.62
CA PHE A 130 0.34 -26.59 14.82
C PHE A 130 1.54 -27.04 13.99
N ALA A 131 2.47 -27.82 14.56
CA ALA A 131 3.57 -28.44 13.83
C ALA A 131 3.07 -29.32 12.67
N TRP A 132 2.01 -30.11 12.92
CA TRP A 132 1.35 -30.90 11.88
C TRP A 132 0.74 -30.02 10.77
N ILE A 133 0.12 -28.88 11.10
CA ILE A 133 -0.42 -27.95 10.09
C ILE A 133 0.70 -27.45 9.16
N LEU A 134 1.85 -27.08 9.70
CA LEU A 134 3.00 -26.63 8.90
C LEU A 134 3.50 -27.74 7.97
N ASP A 135 3.58 -28.98 8.46
CA ASP A 135 4.02 -30.13 7.65
C ASP A 135 3.03 -30.45 6.52
N GLU A 136 1.73 -30.32 6.76
CA GLU A 136 0.70 -30.48 5.73
C GLU A 136 0.81 -29.40 4.65
N LEU A 137 0.96 -28.13 5.07
CA LEU A 137 1.15 -27.00 4.15
C LEU A 137 2.43 -27.17 3.32
N ALA A 138 3.51 -27.65 3.93
CA ALA A 138 4.75 -27.95 3.22
C ALA A 138 4.56 -29.05 2.16
N ALA A 139 3.71 -30.03 2.46
CA ALA A 139 3.35 -31.09 1.52
C ALA A 139 2.27 -30.68 0.48
N GLY A 140 1.89 -29.39 0.44
CA GLY A 140 0.89 -28.86 -0.48
C GLY A 140 -0.55 -29.25 -0.14
N ARG A 141 -0.79 -29.76 1.07
CA ARG A 141 -2.14 -30.03 1.59
C ARG A 141 -2.58 -28.85 2.43
N VAL A 142 -3.89 -28.62 2.46
CA VAL A 142 -4.47 -27.48 3.16
C VAL A 142 -5.38 -27.99 4.27
N PRO A 143 -4.91 -27.94 5.54
CA PRO A 143 -5.73 -28.30 6.68
C PRO A 143 -6.99 -27.43 6.77
N THR A 144 -8.06 -27.99 7.35
CA THR A 144 -9.32 -27.24 7.51
C THR A 144 -9.15 -26.13 8.57
N PRO A 145 -9.50 -24.87 8.23
CA PRO A 145 -9.52 -23.76 9.19
C PRO A 145 -10.55 -23.95 10.31
N GLY A 146 -10.29 -23.31 11.44
CA GLY A 146 -11.13 -23.30 12.63
C GLY A 146 -10.53 -24.07 13.81
N PRO A 147 -11.37 -24.44 14.79
CA PRO A 147 -10.98 -25.18 15.98
C PRO A 147 -10.36 -26.55 15.67
N GLN A 148 -9.24 -26.88 16.30
CA GLN A 148 -8.56 -28.16 16.08
C GLN A 148 -8.82 -29.23 17.16
N ASN A 149 -9.61 -28.89 18.19
CA ASN A 149 -9.92 -29.79 19.32
C ASN A 149 -11.28 -30.51 19.22
N GLY A 150 -11.97 -30.40 18.07
CA GLY A 150 -13.20 -31.12 17.77
C GLY A 150 -14.50 -30.34 18.02
N ARG A 151 -14.43 -29.12 18.55
CA ARG A 151 -15.57 -28.20 18.47
C ARG A 151 -15.72 -27.64 17.06
N TYR A 152 -16.88 -27.08 16.76
CA TYR A 152 -17.26 -26.66 15.43
C TYR A 152 -16.96 -25.18 15.16
N ALA A 153 -17.23 -24.33 16.14
CA ALA A 153 -16.95 -22.90 16.09
C ALA A 153 -16.50 -22.45 17.49
N ALA A 154 -17.27 -21.62 18.18
CA ALA A 154 -16.93 -21.08 19.49
C ALA A 154 -17.74 -21.72 20.64
N GLU A 155 -18.45 -22.84 20.40
CA GLU A 155 -19.24 -23.47 21.45
C GLU A 155 -18.35 -24.04 22.57
N PRO A 156 -18.89 -24.21 23.80
CA PRO A 156 -18.17 -24.91 24.85
C PRO A 156 -17.82 -26.34 24.41
N LEU A 157 -16.61 -26.80 24.74
CA LEU A 157 -16.13 -28.13 24.36
C LEU A 157 -17.02 -29.26 24.88
N GLY A 158 -17.67 -29.06 26.03
CA GLY A 158 -18.63 -30.01 26.62
C GLY A 158 -20.01 -30.05 25.95
N GLY A 159 -20.25 -29.25 24.90
CA GLY A 159 -21.52 -29.14 24.20
C GLY A 159 -22.25 -27.81 24.44
N LEU A 160 -23.39 -27.66 23.78
CA LEU A 160 -24.20 -26.43 23.83
C LEU A 160 -24.82 -26.24 25.23
N THR A 161 -24.51 -25.11 25.86
CA THR A 161 -25.12 -24.69 27.13
C THR A 161 -26.17 -23.59 26.94
N SER A 162 -26.29 -23.05 25.73
CA SER A 162 -27.24 -22.02 25.33
C SER A 162 -27.76 -22.32 23.92
N LEU A 163 -28.90 -21.73 23.56
CA LEU A 163 -29.55 -21.91 22.24
C LEU A 163 -29.83 -23.36 21.83
N GLY A 164 -29.92 -24.29 22.80
CA GLY A 164 -30.12 -25.72 22.51
C GLY A 164 -31.43 -26.04 21.79
N GLU A 165 -32.45 -25.19 21.93
CA GLU A 165 -33.72 -25.32 21.19
C GLU A 165 -33.60 -25.09 19.67
N PHE A 166 -32.49 -24.49 19.23
CA PHE A 166 -32.18 -24.22 17.82
C PHE A 166 -31.11 -25.15 17.27
N ASP A 167 -30.72 -26.20 18.00
CA ASP A 167 -29.74 -27.16 17.49
C ASP A 167 -30.32 -27.92 16.29
N SER A 168 -29.83 -27.58 15.10
CA SER A 168 -30.16 -28.24 13.84
C SER A 168 -29.11 -29.28 13.43
N GLY A 169 -28.18 -29.62 14.32
CA GLY A 169 -27.00 -30.42 14.02
C GLY A 169 -25.90 -29.62 13.31
N LYS A 170 -24.78 -30.31 13.08
CA LYS A 170 -23.57 -29.73 12.46
C LYS A 170 -23.47 -30.18 11.00
N THR A 171 -23.26 -29.22 10.10
CA THR A 171 -22.73 -29.52 8.75
C THR A 171 -21.26 -29.94 8.86
N LYS A 172 -20.67 -30.43 7.77
CA LYS A 172 -19.25 -30.82 7.76
C LYS A 172 -18.32 -29.65 8.13
N TYR A 173 -18.56 -28.49 7.54
CA TYR A 173 -17.84 -27.24 7.81
C TYR A 173 -18.84 -26.09 8.00
N ASN A 174 -18.40 -25.02 8.68
CA ASN A 174 -19.16 -23.76 8.69
C ASN A 174 -19.23 -23.17 7.27
N ALA A 175 -20.16 -22.24 7.04
CA ALA A 175 -20.43 -21.74 5.69
C ALA A 175 -19.21 -21.10 5.02
N SER A 176 -18.37 -20.38 5.77
CA SER A 176 -17.16 -19.75 5.23
C SER A 176 -16.08 -20.77 4.89
N ALA A 177 -15.81 -21.74 5.77
CA ALA A 177 -14.84 -22.81 5.54
C ALA A 177 -15.28 -23.76 4.43
N GLN A 178 -16.59 -24.08 4.34
CA GLN A 178 -17.15 -24.86 3.24
C GLN A 178 -16.93 -24.15 1.91
N LEU A 179 -17.28 -22.86 1.84
CA LEU A 179 -17.10 -22.07 0.62
C LEU A 179 -15.63 -22.05 0.21
N ALA A 180 -14.72 -21.73 1.14
CA ALA A 180 -13.29 -21.69 0.86
C ALA A 180 -12.74 -23.04 0.39
N SER A 181 -13.21 -24.15 0.98
CA SER A 181 -12.86 -25.51 0.56
C SER A 181 -13.37 -25.83 -0.84
N ASP A 182 -14.59 -25.42 -1.18
CA ASP A 182 -15.20 -25.72 -2.48
C ASP A 182 -14.47 -25.02 -3.63
N ILE A 183 -13.97 -23.79 -3.39
CA ILE A 183 -13.24 -23.00 -4.40
C ILE A 183 -11.72 -23.13 -4.31
N GLY A 184 -11.18 -23.82 -3.30
CA GLY A 184 -9.74 -23.99 -3.10
C GLY A 184 -9.00 -22.69 -2.79
N ASP A 185 -9.60 -21.82 -1.98
CA ASP A 185 -9.09 -20.46 -1.70
C ASP A 185 -8.42 -20.33 -0.33
N THR A 186 -8.29 -21.42 0.42
CA THR A 186 -7.62 -21.45 1.73
C THR A 186 -6.10 -21.34 1.54
N VAL A 187 -5.45 -20.39 2.23
CA VAL A 187 -4.01 -20.05 2.11
C VAL A 187 -3.59 -19.55 0.70
N LYS A 188 -4.52 -19.47 -0.25
CA LYS A 188 -4.23 -19.01 -1.62
C LYS A 188 -3.90 -17.51 -1.63
N ARG A 189 -2.82 -17.14 -2.31
CA ARG A 189 -2.46 -15.74 -2.55
C ARG A 189 -3.27 -15.16 -3.70
N ILE A 190 -3.40 -13.83 -3.69
CA ILE A 190 -4.01 -13.10 -4.80
C ILE A 190 -3.10 -13.25 -6.03
N ASP A 191 -3.55 -14.03 -7.02
CA ASP A 191 -2.88 -14.34 -8.28
C ASP A 191 -3.72 -13.95 -9.52
N GLY A 192 -4.90 -13.36 -9.32
CA GLY A 192 -5.80 -12.91 -10.38
C GLY A 192 -6.73 -14.01 -10.89
N THR A 193 -6.73 -15.19 -10.27
CA THR A 193 -7.67 -16.29 -10.56
C THR A 193 -8.79 -16.40 -9.52
N GLU A 194 -8.93 -15.39 -8.65
CA GLU A 194 -9.98 -15.34 -7.65
C GLU A 194 -11.37 -15.22 -8.29
N VAL A 195 -12.40 -15.56 -7.51
CA VAL A 195 -13.79 -15.34 -7.92
C VAL A 195 -14.00 -13.84 -8.16
N PRO A 196 -14.51 -13.43 -9.33
CA PRO A 196 -14.72 -12.01 -9.62
C PRO A 196 -15.60 -11.35 -8.57
N LEU A 197 -15.20 -10.16 -8.11
CA LEU A 197 -15.99 -9.36 -7.20
C LEU A 197 -17.28 -8.93 -7.92
N ILE A 198 -18.38 -9.58 -7.58
CA ILE A 198 -19.69 -9.19 -8.10
C ILE A 198 -20.16 -7.94 -7.36
N THR A 199 -20.54 -6.91 -8.11
CA THR A 199 -21.11 -5.67 -7.57
C THR A 199 -22.59 -5.55 -7.96
N PRO A 200 -23.47 -6.45 -7.48
CA PRO A 200 -24.88 -6.48 -7.88
C PRO A 200 -25.64 -5.19 -7.54
N TRP A 201 -25.11 -4.39 -6.59
CA TRP A 201 -25.65 -3.07 -6.23
C TRP A 201 -25.25 -1.94 -7.20
N VAL A 202 -24.25 -2.15 -8.05
CA VAL A 202 -23.87 -1.19 -9.10
C VAL A 202 -24.76 -1.48 -10.31
N LYS A 203 -25.85 -0.72 -10.44
CA LYS A 203 -26.69 -0.71 -11.65
C LYS A 203 -25.92 -0.08 -12.82
N SER A 204 -25.01 -0.83 -13.43
CA SER A 204 -24.45 -0.48 -14.74
C SER A 204 -24.91 -1.51 -15.77
N GLU A 205 -25.32 -1.03 -16.94
CA GLU A 205 -25.89 -1.82 -18.06
C GLU A 205 -24.95 -2.89 -18.64
N LYS A 206 -23.77 -3.10 -18.05
CA LYS A 206 -22.77 -4.11 -18.47
C LYS A 206 -22.70 -5.34 -17.56
N SER A 207 -23.57 -5.49 -16.56
CA SER A 207 -23.53 -6.62 -15.61
C SER A 207 -24.12 -7.93 -16.16
N ALA A 208 -24.00 -8.17 -17.47
CA ALA A 208 -24.38 -9.44 -18.11
C ALA A 208 -23.31 -9.87 -19.12
N ALA A 209 -22.04 -9.89 -18.72
CA ALA A 209 -21.02 -10.62 -19.46
C ALA A 209 -20.75 -11.96 -18.75
N LYS A 210 -21.36 -13.02 -19.28
CA LYS A 210 -21.03 -14.41 -18.98
C LYS A 210 -19.53 -14.64 -19.16
N THR A 211 -18.90 -15.20 -18.12
CA THR A 211 -17.81 -16.18 -18.15
C THR A 211 -16.99 -16.30 -19.44
N SER A 212 -15.79 -15.71 -19.41
CA SER A 212 -14.57 -16.39 -19.85
C SER A 212 -13.38 -15.74 -19.18
N ALA A 213 -12.69 -16.47 -18.30
CA ALA A 213 -11.39 -16.07 -17.78
C ALA A 213 -10.45 -15.79 -18.97
N PRO A 214 -9.71 -14.67 -19.00
CA PRO A 214 -8.65 -14.49 -19.98
C PRO A 214 -7.60 -15.58 -19.73
N LYS A 215 -7.42 -16.49 -20.70
CA LYS A 215 -6.26 -17.40 -20.70
C LYS A 215 -5.00 -16.55 -20.64
N ALA A 216 -4.23 -16.68 -19.55
CA ALA A 216 -2.88 -16.17 -19.47
C ALA A 216 -2.09 -16.66 -20.70
N LYS A 217 -1.72 -15.73 -21.59
CA LYS A 217 -0.74 -16.02 -22.63
C LYS A 217 0.61 -16.12 -21.93
N ALA A 218 1.21 -17.30 -22.03
CA ALA A 218 2.57 -17.57 -21.60
C ALA A 218 3.52 -16.49 -22.11
N ALA A 219 4.33 -15.94 -21.20
CA ALA A 219 5.34 -14.95 -21.49
C ALA A 219 6.35 -15.50 -22.51
N ALA A 220 6.38 -14.88 -23.69
CA ALA A 220 7.45 -15.09 -24.66
C ALA A 220 8.71 -14.38 -24.16
N LYS A 221 9.83 -15.12 -24.07
CA LYS A 221 11.18 -14.61 -23.83
C LYS A 221 11.51 -13.43 -24.77
N PRO A 222 11.99 -12.28 -24.26
CA PRO A 222 12.64 -11.30 -25.11
C PRO A 222 14.05 -11.77 -25.51
N LYS A 223 14.32 -11.79 -26.82
CA LYS A 223 15.66 -11.85 -27.41
C LYS A 223 16.44 -10.55 -27.11
N ALA A 224 17.73 -10.67 -26.83
CA ALA A 224 18.73 -9.59 -26.96
C ALA A 224 18.74 -9.03 -28.41
N ALA A 225 19.11 -7.81 -28.77
CA ALA A 225 19.93 -6.70 -28.21
C ALA A 225 19.45 -5.38 -28.95
N PRO A 226 20.05 -4.16 -28.86
CA PRO A 226 21.43 -3.83 -28.52
C PRO A 226 21.63 -2.74 -27.44
N LYS A 227 22.86 -2.72 -26.91
CA LYS A 227 23.42 -1.65 -26.07
C LYS A 227 23.37 -0.32 -26.82
N SER A 228 22.99 0.74 -26.11
CA SER A 228 23.34 2.11 -26.44
C SER A 228 23.97 2.77 -25.21
N ASP A 229 25.13 3.35 -25.46
CA ASP A 229 26.11 3.86 -24.53
C ASP A 229 25.60 4.97 -23.59
N GLU A 230 26.26 5.01 -22.43
CA GLU A 230 26.71 6.19 -21.69
C GLU A 230 26.19 7.55 -22.20
N LYS A 231 25.33 8.21 -21.40
CA LYS A 231 25.11 9.66 -21.51
C LYS A 231 25.19 10.36 -20.17
N ALA A 232 26.31 11.07 -20.06
CA ALA A 232 26.63 12.26 -19.28
C ALA A 232 25.48 13.11 -18.71
N THR A 233 25.81 13.70 -17.56
CA THR A 233 25.22 14.84 -16.87
C THR A 233 24.65 15.93 -17.79
N VAL A 234 23.39 16.31 -17.59
CA VAL A 234 22.76 17.46 -18.27
C VAL A 234 22.77 18.66 -17.30
N ALA A 235 23.49 19.72 -17.66
CA ALA A 235 23.53 20.96 -16.91
C ALA A 235 22.18 21.69 -16.93
N ALA A 236 21.67 22.07 -15.75
CA ALA A 236 20.41 22.80 -15.58
C ALA A 236 20.45 24.19 -16.23
N LYS A 237 19.45 24.52 -17.05
CA LYS A 237 19.34 25.80 -17.77
C LYS A 237 18.44 26.76 -16.99
N LYS A 238 19.02 27.88 -16.53
CA LYS A 238 18.28 28.92 -15.80
C LYS A 238 17.22 29.60 -16.69
N PRO A 239 15.96 29.76 -16.24
CA PRO A 239 14.91 30.43 -17.00
C PRO A 239 15.17 31.93 -17.18
N ARG A 240 14.47 32.54 -18.15
CA ARG A 240 14.54 33.99 -18.41
C ARG A 240 13.97 34.80 -17.25
N THR A 241 14.86 35.55 -16.58
CA THR A 241 14.49 36.46 -15.48
C THR A 241 14.40 37.91 -15.94
N MET A 242 13.62 38.71 -15.22
CA MET A 242 13.50 40.16 -15.42
C MET A 242 14.04 40.91 -14.19
N LYS A 243 14.59 42.11 -14.39
CA LYS A 243 15.09 42.95 -13.28
C LYS A 243 13.98 43.73 -12.55
N ALA A 244 12.85 43.95 -13.22
CA ALA A 244 11.71 44.70 -12.73
C ALA A 244 10.44 44.26 -13.48
N PRO A 245 9.24 44.47 -12.91
CA PRO A 245 7.98 44.23 -13.62
C PRO A 245 7.83 45.13 -14.86
N ARG A 246 6.89 44.79 -15.74
CA ARG A 246 6.58 45.61 -16.93
C ARG A 246 5.89 46.90 -16.48
N LYS A 247 5.78 47.89 -17.36
CA LYS A 247 5.08 49.17 -17.06
C LYS A 247 3.62 48.99 -16.59
N ALA A 248 3.00 47.86 -16.92
CA ALA A 248 1.64 47.51 -16.51
C ALA A 248 1.52 46.99 -15.05
N GLY A 249 2.64 46.83 -14.32
CA GLY A 249 2.66 46.24 -12.99
C GLY A 249 3.18 44.79 -13.00
N ALA A 250 3.20 44.14 -11.82
CA ALA A 250 3.43 42.71 -11.68
C ALA A 250 2.09 41.98 -11.58
N ASP A 251 2.02 40.74 -12.07
CA ASP A 251 0.86 39.89 -11.85
C ASP A 251 0.80 39.44 -10.38
N ASP A 252 -0.41 39.20 -9.87
CA ASP A 252 -0.59 38.61 -8.54
C ASP A 252 -0.30 37.09 -8.61
N LEU A 253 0.94 36.71 -8.32
CA LEU A 253 1.35 35.32 -8.42
C LEU A 253 0.67 34.43 -7.38
N LYS A 254 0.05 34.98 -6.33
CA LYS A 254 -0.70 34.20 -5.33
C LYS A 254 -1.97 33.57 -5.91
N LEU A 255 -2.39 33.98 -7.11
CA LEU A 255 -3.47 33.31 -7.85
C LEU A 255 -3.07 31.90 -8.34
N ILE A 256 -1.77 31.57 -8.35
CA ILE A 256 -1.29 30.21 -8.59
C ILE A 256 -1.36 29.43 -7.27
N LYS A 257 -2.05 28.28 -7.31
CA LYS A 257 -2.11 27.35 -6.17
C LYS A 257 -0.71 26.96 -5.77
N GLY A 258 -0.38 27.22 -4.50
CA GLY A 258 0.93 26.93 -3.95
C GLY A 258 1.90 28.12 -3.93
N VAL A 259 1.54 29.25 -4.53
CA VAL A 259 2.28 30.51 -4.34
C VAL A 259 1.60 31.31 -3.24
N GLY A 260 2.25 31.39 -2.07
CA GLY A 260 1.80 32.25 -0.96
C GLY A 260 2.54 33.59 -0.94
N PRO A 261 2.15 34.55 -0.08
CA PRO A 261 2.76 35.88 -0.02
C PRO A 261 4.29 35.89 0.19
N LYS A 262 4.83 34.90 0.90
CA LYS A 262 6.29 34.74 1.06
C LYS A 262 6.97 34.24 -0.22
N LEU A 263 6.29 33.37 -0.96
CA LEU A 263 6.84 32.72 -2.15
C LEU A 263 6.76 33.64 -3.36
N GLU A 264 5.71 34.46 -3.45
CA GLU A 264 5.61 35.55 -4.42
C GLU A 264 6.78 36.55 -4.26
N LYS A 265 7.12 36.93 -3.03
CA LYS A 265 8.29 37.79 -2.76
C LYS A 265 9.59 37.15 -3.24
N LEU A 266 9.78 35.85 -2.97
CA LEU A 266 10.96 35.11 -3.42
C LEU A 266 11.04 35.03 -4.95
N LEU A 267 9.92 34.76 -5.63
CA LEU A 267 9.83 34.73 -7.09
C LEU A 267 10.16 36.09 -7.71
N ASN A 268 9.64 37.17 -7.12
CA ASN A 268 9.96 38.53 -7.52
C ASN A 268 11.47 38.81 -7.37
N THR A 269 12.09 38.40 -6.26
CA THR A 269 13.55 38.51 -6.06
C THR A 269 14.34 37.72 -7.09
N LEU A 270 13.86 36.55 -7.51
CA LEU A 270 14.46 35.73 -8.57
C LEU A 270 14.20 36.29 -9.98
N GLY A 271 13.31 37.27 -10.11
CA GLY A 271 13.02 37.98 -11.36
C GLY A 271 11.80 37.46 -12.14
N PHE A 272 10.89 36.75 -11.47
CA PHE A 272 9.62 36.29 -12.02
C PHE A 272 8.49 37.13 -11.46
N TYR A 273 7.83 37.90 -12.33
CA TYR A 273 6.80 38.87 -11.96
C TYR A 273 5.48 38.64 -12.71
N HIS A 274 5.45 37.77 -13.72
CA HIS A 274 4.30 37.60 -14.62
C HIS A 274 3.96 36.13 -14.85
N PHE A 275 2.68 35.83 -15.06
CA PHE A 275 2.22 34.47 -15.39
C PHE A 275 2.83 33.98 -16.69
N ASP A 276 3.02 34.86 -17.68
CA ASP A 276 3.56 34.47 -18.99
C ASP A 276 5.04 34.04 -18.93
N GLN A 277 5.78 34.45 -17.89
CA GLN A 277 7.15 33.97 -17.64
C GLN A 277 7.11 32.51 -17.15
N ILE A 278 6.25 32.23 -16.17
CA ILE A 278 6.09 30.90 -15.55
C ILE A 278 5.50 29.91 -16.57
N ALA A 279 4.53 30.36 -17.36
CA ALA A 279 3.87 29.57 -18.40
C ALA A 279 4.81 29.05 -19.49
N LYS A 280 5.98 29.70 -19.68
CA LYS A 280 6.95 29.39 -20.74
C LYS A 280 8.13 28.56 -20.26
N TRP A 281 8.17 28.16 -18.99
CA TRP A 281 9.26 27.32 -18.49
C TRP A 281 9.27 25.96 -19.19
N SER A 282 10.44 25.58 -19.72
CA SER A 282 10.69 24.21 -20.15
C SER A 282 10.87 23.27 -18.96
N ALA A 283 10.93 21.95 -19.20
CA ALA A 283 11.16 20.97 -18.13
C ALA A 283 12.49 21.21 -17.39
N GLU A 284 13.54 21.62 -18.12
CA GLU A 284 14.85 21.94 -17.56
C GLU A 284 14.83 23.24 -16.75
N GLU A 285 14.08 24.24 -17.20
CA GLU A 285 13.89 25.52 -16.52
C GLU A 285 13.05 25.37 -15.25
N LEU A 286 12.00 24.54 -15.30
CA LEU A 286 11.19 24.19 -14.14
C LEU A 286 12.03 23.47 -13.07
N SER A 287 12.86 22.51 -13.49
CA SER A 287 13.81 21.83 -12.59
C SER A 287 14.78 22.81 -11.94
N TRP A 288 15.30 23.78 -12.71
CA TRP A 288 16.17 24.82 -12.16
C TRP A 288 15.43 25.67 -11.12
N VAL A 289 14.19 26.08 -11.39
CA VAL A 289 13.40 26.87 -10.43
C VAL A 289 13.17 26.07 -9.15
N ASP A 290 12.80 24.80 -9.27
CA ASP A 290 12.57 23.93 -8.13
C ASP A 290 13.80 23.76 -7.23
N GLU A 291 15.01 23.80 -7.78
CA GLU A 291 16.25 23.76 -6.98
C GLU A 291 16.58 25.11 -6.33
N ASN A 292 16.15 26.22 -6.93
CA ASN A 292 16.50 27.59 -6.54
C ASN A 292 15.42 28.30 -5.69
N LEU A 293 14.29 27.63 -5.41
CA LEU A 293 13.30 28.09 -4.44
C LEU A 293 13.78 27.77 -3.01
N GLU A 294 14.53 28.71 -2.41
CA GLU A 294 15.05 28.60 -1.04
C GLU A 294 13.92 28.32 -0.02
N GLY A 295 14.00 27.17 0.65
CA GLY A 295 13.00 26.70 1.63
C GLY A 295 11.72 26.10 1.03
N PHE A 296 11.56 26.09 -0.30
CA PHE A 296 10.37 25.59 -1.00
C PHE A 296 10.73 24.78 -2.25
N LYS A 297 11.79 23.96 -2.15
CA LYS A 297 12.29 23.17 -3.28
C LYS A 297 11.24 22.19 -3.80
N GLY A 298 11.16 22.02 -5.12
CA GLY A 298 10.23 21.08 -5.79
C GLY A 298 8.77 21.54 -5.83
N ARG A 299 8.47 22.78 -5.43
CA ARG A 299 7.09 23.25 -5.32
C ARG A 299 6.48 23.67 -6.66
N ALA A 300 7.27 24.17 -7.59
CA ALA A 300 6.78 24.65 -8.87
C ALA A 300 6.30 23.50 -9.76
N SER A 301 7.00 22.36 -9.77
CA SER A 301 6.55 21.14 -10.45
C SER A 301 5.38 20.48 -9.73
N ARG A 302 5.48 20.26 -8.41
CA ARG A 302 4.44 19.58 -7.62
C ARG A 302 3.08 20.26 -7.68
N ASP A 303 3.07 21.58 -7.57
CA ASP A 303 1.84 22.36 -7.60
C ASP A 303 1.49 22.80 -9.05
N GLU A 304 2.11 22.21 -10.09
CA GLU A 304 1.80 22.43 -11.51
C GLU A 304 1.74 23.91 -11.94
N TRP A 305 2.71 24.72 -11.51
CA TRP A 305 2.67 26.17 -11.73
C TRP A 305 2.64 26.57 -13.20
N VAL A 306 3.34 25.84 -14.06
CA VAL A 306 3.39 26.13 -15.50
C VAL A 306 2.01 25.98 -16.13
N SER A 307 1.25 24.95 -15.75
CA SER A 307 -0.11 24.72 -16.26
C SER A 307 -1.08 25.80 -15.81
N GLN A 308 -1.04 26.14 -14.51
CA GLN A 308 -1.90 27.20 -13.95
C GLN A 308 -1.57 28.58 -14.50
N ALA A 309 -0.28 28.89 -14.64
CA ALA A 309 0.18 30.15 -15.21
C ALA A 309 -0.19 30.26 -16.70
N ASN A 310 -0.24 29.15 -17.45
CA ASN A 310 -0.74 29.14 -18.83
C ASN A 310 -2.22 29.55 -18.91
N THR A 311 -3.05 29.09 -17.98
CA THR A 311 -4.46 29.48 -17.90
C THR A 311 -4.62 30.95 -17.48
N LEU A 312 -3.90 31.37 -16.43
CA LEU A 312 -3.95 32.75 -15.94
C LEU A 312 -3.39 33.77 -16.93
N ALA A 313 -2.34 33.42 -17.69
CA ALA A 313 -1.78 34.27 -18.75
C ALA A 313 -2.74 34.49 -19.93
N LYS A 314 -3.73 33.61 -20.12
CA LYS A 314 -4.81 33.78 -21.11
C LYS A 314 -5.97 34.63 -20.57
N GLY A 315 -5.92 35.06 -19.31
CA GLY A 315 -6.99 35.80 -18.64
C GLY A 315 -8.11 34.91 -18.11
N GLU A 316 -7.93 33.59 -18.11
CA GLU A 316 -8.89 32.62 -17.57
C GLU A 316 -8.61 32.38 -16.08
N MET A 317 -9.67 32.17 -15.30
CA MET A 317 -9.55 31.87 -13.87
C MET A 317 -9.52 30.36 -13.64
N THR A 318 -8.62 29.90 -12.77
CA THR A 318 -8.65 28.53 -12.25
C THR A 318 -9.68 28.44 -11.11
N GLU A 319 -10.08 27.23 -10.74
CA GLU A 319 -10.94 27.01 -9.57
C GLU A 319 -10.33 27.62 -8.30
N PHE A 320 -9.01 27.53 -8.16
CA PHE A 320 -8.27 28.13 -7.06
C PHE A 320 -8.23 29.65 -7.13
N SER A 321 -7.89 30.24 -8.27
CA SER A 321 -7.86 31.72 -8.41
C SER A 321 -9.24 32.35 -8.25
N SER A 322 -10.30 31.62 -8.60
CA SER A 322 -11.70 32.02 -8.36
C SER A 322 -12.07 32.06 -6.88
N ARG A 323 -11.42 31.25 -6.04
CA ARG A 323 -11.62 31.26 -4.58
C ARG A 323 -10.78 32.33 -3.89
N VAL A 324 -9.54 32.52 -4.35
CA VAL A 324 -8.66 33.59 -3.84
C VAL A 324 -9.26 34.97 -4.12
N SER A 325 -9.81 35.20 -5.32
CA SER A 325 -10.49 36.46 -5.66
C SER A 325 -11.78 36.71 -4.86
N LYS A 326 -12.41 35.67 -4.30
CA LYS A 326 -13.56 35.77 -3.40
C LYS A 326 -13.18 35.99 -1.93
N GLY A 327 -11.88 35.97 -1.60
CA GLY A 327 -11.38 36.12 -0.23
C GLY A 327 -11.48 34.85 0.62
N ASP A 328 -11.74 33.69 0.01
CA ASP A 328 -11.92 32.42 0.74
C ASP A 328 -10.60 31.75 1.11
N VAL A 329 -9.46 32.28 0.65
CA VAL A 329 -8.13 31.69 0.83
C VAL A 329 -7.09 32.79 1.00
N TYR A 330 -6.39 32.72 2.16
CA TYR A 330 -5.41 33.67 2.74
C TYR A 330 -5.99 34.81 3.56
#